data_AF-A0A0D1CYL2-F1
#
_entry.id   AF-A0A0D1CYL2-F1
#
_cell.length_a   1.000
_cell.length_b   1.000
_cell.length_c   1.000
_cell.angle_alpha   90.00
_cell.angle_beta   90.00
_cell.angle_gamma   90.00
#
_symmetry.space_group_name_H-M   'P 1'
#
loop_
_entity.id
_entity.type
_entity.pdbx_description
1 polymer ?
#
loop_
_entity_poly.entity_id
_entity_poly.type
_entity_poly.pdbx_seq_one_letter_code
_entity_poly.pdbx_strand_id
1 'polypeptide(L)'
;MKFTTPFLVAIFGLASASTVAGNFLKVSPGNSWADYCQPGGSKFDTHHLCVSSSPSFLKLLIKESHYEGYLAPNGKDFVLLDFDGLTTRLSTNKYDITVTFGQVLTPGVKDPMCGWVVIQKRGGDGSNLFQQTYCKGDTFTIPDYIVSA
;
A
#
# COMPACT_ATOMS: atom_id res chain seq x y z
N MET A 1 -11.28 -10.58 -57.01
CA MET A 1 -11.00 -11.52 -55.90
C MET A 1 -11.57 -10.90 -54.63
N LYS A 2 -12.45 -11.61 -53.91
CA LYS A 2 -13.08 -11.13 -52.66
C LYS A 2 -12.25 -11.65 -51.49
N PHE A 3 -11.73 -10.75 -50.64
CA PHE A 3 -11.03 -11.10 -49.41
C PHE A 3 -12.00 -10.96 -48.23
N THR A 4 -12.29 -12.09 -47.58
CA THR A 4 -13.08 -12.17 -46.34
C THR A 4 -12.10 -12.20 -45.17
N THR A 5 -12.09 -11.15 -44.35
CA THR A 5 -11.26 -11.05 -43.15
C THR A 5 -12.04 -11.56 -41.93
N PRO A 6 -11.56 -12.57 -41.18
CA PRO A 6 -12.20 -12.98 -39.93
C PRO A 6 -11.80 -12.05 -38.77
N PHE A 7 -12.80 -11.56 -38.04
CA PHE A 7 -12.64 -10.89 -36.75
C PHE A 7 -12.31 -11.93 -35.66
N LEU A 8 -11.12 -11.84 -35.07
CA LEU A 8 -10.75 -12.58 -33.86
C LEU A 8 -11.40 -11.89 -32.64
N VAL A 9 -12.38 -12.55 -32.04
CA VAL A 9 -12.98 -12.13 -30.76
C VAL A 9 -12.04 -12.55 -29.64
N ALA A 10 -11.36 -11.57 -29.03
CA ALA A 10 -10.57 -11.79 -27.81
C ALA A 10 -11.53 -11.87 -26.61
N ILE A 11 -11.65 -13.06 -26.03
CA ILE A 11 -12.41 -13.28 -24.80
C ILE A 11 -11.52 -12.85 -23.62
N PHE A 12 -11.79 -11.69 -23.05
CA PHE A 12 -11.21 -11.28 -21.77
C PHE A 12 -11.85 -12.11 -20.65
N GLY A 13 -11.14 -13.14 -20.19
CA GLY A 13 -11.51 -13.85 -18.97
C GLY A 13 -11.44 -12.90 -17.78
N LEU A 14 -12.60 -12.54 -17.21
CA LEU A 14 -12.66 -11.88 -15.91
C LEU A 14 -12.29 -12.90 -14.83
N ALA A 15 -11.07 -12.80 -14.31
CA ALA A 15 -10.70 -13.48 -13.09
C ALA A 15 -11.48 -12.84 -11.92
N SER A 16 -12.38 -13.61 -11.32
CA SER A 16 -13.12 -13.23 -10.11
C SER A 16 -12.12 -13.05 -8.96
N ALA A 17 -11.82 -11.81 -8.60
CA ALA A 17 -11.00 -11.48 -7.44
C ALA A 17 -11.76 -11.90 -6.17
N SER A 18 -11.19 -12.85 -5.42
CA SER A 18 -11.66 -13.21 -4.09
C SER A 18 -11.35 -12.06 -3.14
N THR A 19 -12.36 -11.63 -2.38
CA THR A 19 -12.31 -10.50 -1.45
C THR A 19 -11.43 -10.79 -0.24
N VAL A 20 -10.15 -10.43 -0.33
CA VAL A 20 -9.28 -10.17 0.84
C VAL A 20 -9.59 -8.74 1.30
N ALA A 21 -9.98 -8.58 2.55
CA ALA A 21 -10.30 -7.25 3.07
C ALA A 21 -9.02 -6.45 3.29
N GLY A 22 -8.99 -5.29 2.64
CA GLY A 22 -7.80 -4.55 2.26
C GLY A 22 -7.91 -4.13 0.79
N ASN A 23 -8.34 -2.88 0.54
CA ASN A 23 -8.74 -2.45 -0.80
C ASN A 23 -7.52 -1.97 -1.57
N PHE A 24 -6.75 -2.90 -2.14
CA PHE A 24 -5.95 -2.52 -3.30
C PHE A 24 -6.92 -2.08 -4.41
N LEU A 25 -6.90 -0.79 -4.68
CA LEU A 25 -7.72 -0.15 -5.69
C LEU A 25 -7.26 -0.58 -7.08
N LYS A 26 -8.18 -0.54 -8.04
CA LYS A 26 -7.85 -0.81 -9.43
C LYS A 26 -6.95 0.29 -9.98
N VAL A 27 -5.81 -0.10 -10.54
CA VAL A 27 -4.89 0.84 -11.19
C VAL A 27 -5.56 1.51 -12.40
N SER A 28 -5.35 2.81 -12.55
CA SER A 28 -5.77 3.60 -13.72
C SER A 28 -4.75 4.72 -14.00
N PRO A 29 -4.79 5.37 -15.17
CA PRO A 29 -3.89 6.50 -15.44
C PRO A 29 -3.97 7.58 -14.34
N GLY A 30 -2.82 7.93 -13.75
CA GLY A 30 -2.73 8.90 -12.65
C GLY A 30 -3.05 8.33 -11.26
N ASN A 31 -3.35 7.03 -11.15
CA ASN A 31 -3.71 6.32 -9.93
C ASN A 31 -3.06 4.93 -9.93
N SER A 32 -1.78 4.90 -9.61
CA SER A 32 -0.96 3.70 -9.56
C SER A 32 0.13 3.83 -8.50
N TRP A 33 0.75 2.74 -8.08
CA TRP A 33 1.92 2.82 -7.20
C TRP A 33 3.00 3.78 -7.73
N ALA A 34 3.24 3.79 -9.05
CA ALA A 34 4.25 4.63 -9.66
C ALA A 34 3.92 6.14 -9.55
N ASP A 35 2.63 6.51 -9.66
CA ASP A 35 2.21 7.90 -9.52
C ASP A 35 2.52 8.47 -8.15
N TYR A 36 2.47 7.63 -7.10
CA TYR A 36 2.74 8.04 -5.73
C TYR A 36 4.20 7.83 -5.33
N CYS A 37 4.84 6.73 -5.74
CA CYS A 37 6.12 6.30 -5.16
C CYS A 37 7.35 6.51 -6.04
N GLN A 38 7.20 6.77 -7.34
CA GLN A 38 8.35 7.03 -8.20
C GLN A 38 8.69 8.52 -8.27
N PRO A 39 9.99 8.89 -8.35
CA PRO A 39 10.38 10.26 -8.63
C PRO A 39 9.72 10.79 -9.91
N GLY A 40 9.05 11.94 -9.81
CA GLY A 40 8.31 12.53 -10.93
C GLY A 40 6.88 11.99 -11.11
N GLY A 41 6.43 11.09 -10.23
CA GLY A 41 5.04 10.62 -10.20
C GLY A 41 4.06 11.76 -9.93
N SER A 42 2.88 11.69 -10.55
CA SER A 42 1.87 12.77 -10.49
C SER A 42 1.26 13.02 -9.11
N LYS A 43 1.47 12.09 -8.17
CA LYS A 43 0.98 12.11 -6.78
C LYS A 43 2.11 12.00 -5.75
N PHE A 44 3.36 12.14 -6.19
CA PHE A 44 4.55 12.04 -5.33
C PHE A 44 4.55 13.01 -4.14
N ASP A 45 3.79 14.12 -4.23
CA ASP A 45 3.69 15.17 -3.21
C ASP A 45 2.39 15.13 -2.37
N THR A 46 1.76 13.96 -2.27
CA THR A 46 0.51 13.75 -1.51
C THR A 46 0.74 12.95 -0.23
N HIS A 47 -0.22 12.90 0.69
CA HIS A 47 -0.14 11.98 1.84
C HIS A 47 -0.23 10.53 1.35
N HIS A 48 0.88 9.81 1.44
CA HIS A 48 0.96 8.40 1.12
C HIS A 48 2.17 7.76 1.82
N LEU A 49 2.19 6.44 1.87
CA LEU A 49 3.34 5.67 2.34
C LEU A 49 3.70 4.60 1.30
N CYS A 50 4.92 4.68 0.79
CA CYS A 50 5.48 3.62 -0.05
C CYS A 50 5.97 2.48 0.83
N VAL A 51 5.53 1.27 0.53
CA VAL A 51 5.82 0.07 1.31
C VAL A 51 6.44 -0.99 0.41
N SER A 52 7.49 -1.63 0.90
CA SER A 52 8.08 -2.82 0.30
C SER A 52 7.95 -4.01 1.25
N SER A 53 7.59 -5.16 0.72
CA SER A 53 7.32 -6.37 1.51
C SER A 53 7.67 -7.63 0.74
N SER A 54 7.70 -8.77 1.43
CA SER A 54 7.67 -10.06 0.72
C SER A 54 6.27 -10.32 0.14
N PRO A 55 6.14 -11.01 -1.01
CA PRO A 55 4.82 -11.39 -1.54
C PRO A 55 3.98 -12.24 -0.58
N SER A 56 4.62 -12.97 0.35
CA SER A 56 3.93 -13.73 1.40
C SER A 56 3.22 -12.86 2.42
N PHE A 57 3.71 -11.64 2.68
CA PHE A 57 3.09 -10.73 3.64
C PHE A 57 1.63 -10.41 3.28
N LEU A 58 1.34 -10.17 2.00
CA LEU A 58 -0.01 -9.83 1.55
C LEU A 58 -1.02 -10.96 1.83
N LYS A 59 -0.56 -12.21 1.91
CA LYS A 59 -1.39 -13.38 2.26
C LYS A 59 -1.68 -13.49 3.76
N LEU A 60 -0.92 -12.77 4.59
CA LEU A 60 -1.12 -12.71 6.04
C LEU A 60 -2.15 -11.64 6.44
N LEU A 61 -2.51 -10.75 5.51
CA LEU A 61 -3.49 -9.71 5.76
C LEU A 61 -4.87 -10.33 6.02
N ILE A 62 -5.48 -9.93 7.12
CA ILE A 62 -6.80 -10.39 7.54
C ILE A 62 -7.88 -9.33 7.31
N LYS A 63 -9.14 -9.72 7.45
CA LYS A 63 -10.29 -8.91 7.06
C LYS A 63 -10.47 -7.61 7.86
N GLU A 64 -9.82 -7.53 9.00
CA GLU A 64 -9.81 -6.38 9.89
C GLU A 64 -8.81 -5.30 9.45
N SER A 65 -8.04 -5.57 8.39
CA SER A 65 -7.23 -4.54 7.74
C SER A 65 -8.12 -3.44 7.17
N HIS A 66 -7.70 -2.20 7.33
CA HIS A 66 -8.44 -1.01 6.96
C HIS A 66 -7.50 -0.06 6.24
N TYR A 67 -7.42 -0.18 4.92
CA TYR A 67 -6.52 0.60 4.09
C TYR A 67 -7.03 0.72 2.64
N GLU A 68 -6.61 1.79 1.99
CA GLU A 68 -6.65 1.94 0.54
C GLU A 68 -5.23 2.06 0.00
N GLY A 69 -5.03 1.56 -1.22
CA GLY A 69 -3.69 1.53 -1.80
C GLY A 69 -3.65 1.03 -3.23
N TYR A 70 -2.46 1.10 -3.83
CA TYR A 70 -2.19 0.48 -5.12
C TYR A 70 -1.02 -0.50 -4.99
N LEU A 71 -1.24 -1.73 -5.44
CA LEU A 71 -0.19 -2.74 -5.54
C LEU A 71 0.63 -2.49 -6.81
N ALA A 72 1.95 -2.51 -6.69
CA ALA A 72 2.85 -2.39 -7.83
C ALA A 72 2.80 -3.68 -8.69
N PRO A 73 3.15 -3.60 -9.99
CA PRO A 73 3.14 -4.78 -10.88
C PRO A 73 4.05 -5.93 -10.44
N ASN A 74 5.04 -5.67 -9.59
CA ASN A 74 5.96 -6.67 -9.07
C ASN A 74 5.38 -7.50 -7.89
N GLY A 75 4.19 -7.14 -7.39
CA GLY A 75 3.50 -7.86 -6.32
C GLY A 75 4.18 -7.81 -4.95
N LYS A 76 5.22 -6.98 -4.77
CA LYS A 76 5.97 -6.85 -3.51
C LYS A 76 5.93 -5.44 -2.93
N ASP A 77 5.82 -4.44 -3.81
CA ASP A 77 5.75 -3.03 -3.43
C ASP A 77 4.31 -2.54 -3.56
N PHE A 78 3.90 -1.65 -2.67
CA PHE A 78 2.58 -1.03 -2.73
C PHE A 78 2.60 0.34 -2.07
N VAL A 79 1.58 1.13 -2.35
CA VAL A 79 1.38 2.42 -1.70
C VAL A 79 0.15 2.33 -0.81
N LEU A 80 0.23 2.89 0.38
CA LEU A 80 -0.91 3.14 1.26
C LEU A 80 -1.31 4.60 1.16
N LEU A 81 -2.61 4.85 1.09
CA LEU A 81 -3.18 6.19 0.94
C LEU A 81 -3.76 6.67 2.26
N ASP A 82 -3.68 7.98 2.47
CA ASP A 82 -4.52 8.65 3.45
C ASP A 82 -5.95 8.72 2.89
N PHE A 83 -6.90 8.02 3.54
CA PHE A 83 -8.29 8.04 3.12
C PHE A 83 -9.19 8.46 4.28
N ASP A 84 -9.98 9.50 4.03
CA ASP A 84 -11.04 10.03 4.90
C ASP A 84 -10.62 10.31 6.36
N GLY A 85 -9.34 10.62 6.61
CA GLY A 85 -8.82 10.88 7.96
C GLY A 85 -8.89 9.66 8.88
N LEU A 86 -9.15 8.48 8.31
CA LEU A 86 -9.14 7.23 9.03
C LEU A 86 -7.72 6.73 9.15
N THR A 87 -7.44 6.10 10.29
CA THR A 87 -6.16 5.45 10.50
C THR A 87 -6.02 4.27 9.54
N THR A 88 -4.95 4.29 8.75
CA THR A 88 -4.61 3.16 7.87
C THR A 88 -4.04 2.04 8.73
N ARG A 89 -4.58 0.84 8.57
CA ARG A 89 -4.17 -0.34 9.33
C ARG A 89 -4.02 -1.57 8.44
N LEU A 90 -2.85 -2.20 8.52
CA LEU A 90 -2.62 -3.54 8.00
C LEU A 90 -2.61 -4.50 9.18
N SER A 91 -3.56 -5.43 9.19
CA SER A 91 -3.70 -6.40 10.27
C SER A 91 -3.30 -7.79 9.79
N THR A 92 -2.53 -8.48 10.61
CA THR A 92 -2.27 -9.93 10.49
C THR A 92 -2.84 -10.64 11.73
N ASN A 93 -2.75 -11.97 11.78
CA ASN A 93 -3.14 -12.71 12.97
C ASN A 93 -2.32 -12.35 14.23
N LYS A 94 -1.09 -11.84 14.07
CA LYS A 94 -0.14 -11.62 15.18
C LYS A 94 0.22 -10.16 15.42
N TYR A 95 0.10 -9.32 14.40
CA TYR A 95 0.57 -7.94 14.44
C TYR A 95 -0.41 -7.00 13.75
N ASP A 96 -0.48 -5.79 14.27
CA ASP A 96 -1.12 -4.65 13.62
C ASP A 96 -0.04 -3.63 13.24
N ILE A 97 -0.04 -3.22 11.97
CA ILE A 97 0.76 -2.12 11.44
C ILE A 97 -0.19 -0.95 11.22
N THR A 98 0.04 0.13 11.94
CA THR A 98 -0.78 1.34 11.89
C THR A 98 0.01 2.45 11.24
N VAL A 99 -0.64 3.18 10.32
CA VAL A 99 -0.08 4.34 9.64
C VAL A 99 -0.99 5.54 9.87
N THR A 100 -0.39 6.59 10.41
CA THR A 100 -1.04 7.91 10.53
C THR A 100 -0.33 8.86 9.59
N PHE A 101 -1.09 9.61 8.79
CA PHE A 101 -0.54 10.59 7.86
C PHE A 101 -0.63 11.99 8.44
N GLY A 102 0.30 12.85 8.06
CA GLY A 102 0.20 14.28 8.37
C GLY A 102 1.45 15.06 8.04
N GLN A 103 1.42 16.32 8.44
CA GLN A 103 2.46 17.30 8.14
C GLN A 103 3.47 17.42 9.27
N VAL A 104 4.76 17.26 8.95
CA VAL A 104 5.87 17.59 9.83
C VAL A 104 6.19 19.08 9.68
N LEU A 105 5.78 19.89 10.65
CA LEU A 105 5.96 21.35 10.64
C LEU A 105 7.37 21.82 11.05
N THR A 106 8.38 20.96 10.94
CA THR A 106 9.73 21.28 11.43
C THR A 106 10.45 22.20 10.43
N PRO A 107 10.93 23.39 10.85
CA PRO A 107 11.69 24.29 9.97
C PRO A 107 12.91 23.58 9.37
N GLY A 108 13.07 23.66 8.05
CA GLY A 108 14.17 23.03 7.31
C GLY A 108 13.91 21.61 6.82
N VAL A 109 12.75 21.01 7.14
CA VAL A 109 12.32 19.76 6.51
C VAL A 109 11.80 20.05 5.12
N LYS A 110 12.39 19.39 4.12
CA LYS A 110 12.11 19.61 2.70
C LYS A 110 10.73 19.12 2.29
N ASP A 111 10.20 18.11 2.98
CA ASP A 111 9.00 17.39 2.59
C ASP A 111 8.10 17.18 3.82
N PRO A 112 7.02 17.99 3.98
CA PRO A 112 6.22 17.95 5.19
C PRO A 112 5.29 16.73 5.24
N MET A 113 4.93 16.14 4.10
CA MET A 113 3.96 15.05 4.03
C MET A 113 4.63 13.72 4.41
N CYS A 114 4.25 13.16 5.56
CA CYS A 114 4.87 11.94 6.09
C CYS A 114 3.83 10.95 6.62
N GLY A 115 4.22 9.68 6.69
CA GLY A 115 3.51 8.60 7.37
C GLY A 115 4.26 8.17 8.63
N TRP A 116 3.59 8.18 9.78
CA TRP A 116 4.07 7.58 11.02
C TRP A 116 3.63 6.13 11.09
N VAL A 117 4.60 5.22 11.02
CA VAL A 117 4.38 3.78 11.09
C VAL A 117 4.60 3.30 12.51
N VAL A 118 3.63 2.55 13.04
CA VAL A 118 3.70 1.88 14.34
C VAL A 118 3.37 0.40 14.15
N ILE A 119 4.15 -0.49 14.75
CA ILE A 119 3.90 -1.94 14.74
C ILE A 119 3.70 -2.42 16.18
N GLN A 120 2.62 -3.15 16.41
CA GLN A 120 2.24 -3.70 17.72
C GLN A 120 1.86 -5.17 17.59
N LYS A 121 1.98 -5.93 18.70
CA LYS A 121 1.37 -7.27 18.78
C LYS A 121 -0.15 -7.13 18.84
N ARG A 122 -0.86 -7.89 18.01
CA ARG A 122 -2.32 -7.93 18.02
C ARG A 122 -2.81 -8.56 19.32
N GLY A 123 -3.69 -7.86 20.03
CA GLY A 123 -4.17 -8.29 21.36
C GLY A 123 -3.11 -8.22 22.46
N GLY A 124 -1.98 -7.55 22.21
CA GLY A 124 -0.94 -7.32 23.20
C GLY A 124 -1.31 -6.22 24.21
N ASP A 125 -0.32 -5.83 25.01
CA ASP A 125 -0.38 -4.76 26.02
C ASP A 125 -0.37 -3.33 25.42
N GLY A 126 -0.33 -3.21 24.09
CA GLY A 126 -0.20 -1.94 23.38
C GLY A 126 1.25 -1.43 23.23
N SER A 127 2.26 -2.22 23.64
CA SER A 127 3.66 -1.84 23.46
C SER A 127 4.05 -1.79 21.97
N ASN A 128 4.70 -0.68 21.58
CA ASN A 128 5.21 -0.51 20.22
C ASN A 128 6.48 -1.37 20.05
N LEU A 129 6.43 -2.32 19.12
CA LEU A 129 7.61 -3.08 18.70
C LEU A 129 8.50 -2.28 17.77
N PHE A 130 7.89 -1.36 17.01
CA PHE A 130 8.54 -0.52 16.05
C PHE A 130 7.77 0.79 15.90
N GLN A 131 8.48 1.90 15.75
CA GLN A 131 7.91 3.20 15.45
C GLN A 131 8.89 4.04 14.64
N GLN A 132 8.49 4.49 13.45
CA GLN A 132 9.32 5.35 12.61
C GLN A 132 8.47 6.22 11.69
N THR A 133 8.99 7.40 11.35
CA THR A 133 8.40 8.30 10.35
C THR A 133 9.06 8.09 8.99
N TYR A 134 8.26 8.04 7.95
CA TYR A 134 8.69 7.96 6.55
C TYR A 134 8.07 9.11 5.79
N CYS A 135 8.89 9.88 5.10
CA CYS A 135 8.44 11.03 4.32
C CYS A 135 8.60 10.75 2.82
N LYS A 136 8.34 11.75 1.99
CA LYS A 136 8.42 11.68 0.53
C LYS A 136 9.67 10.96 0.04
N GLY A 137 9.46 9.95 -0.82
CA GLY A 137 10.54 9.16 -1.42
C GLY A 137 11.12 8.08 -0.52
N ASP A 138 10.83 8.10 0.79
CA ASP A 138 11.20 7.01 1.67
C ASP A 138 10.30 5.80 1.41
N THR A 139 10.85 4.61 1.61
CA THR A 139 10.11 3.35 1.54
C THR A 139 10.17 2.65 2.88
N PHE A 140 9.01 2.33 3.44
CA PHE A 140 8.92 1.46 4.61
C PHE A 140 9.07 0.01 4.17
N THR A 141 10.10 -0.68 4.67
CA THR A 141 10.24 -2.13 4.46
C THR A 141 9.60 -2.89 5.62
N ILE A 142 8.63 -3.74 5.31
CA ILE A 142 8.00 -4.63 6.29
C ILE A 142 9.07 -5.54 6.91
N PRO A 143 9.27 -5.53 8.24
CA PRO A 143 10.27 -6.37 8.88
C PRO A 143 9.99 -7.88 8.71
N ASP A 144 11.05 -8.66 8.51
CA ASP A 144 10.95 -10.11 8.24
C ASP A 144 10.24 -10.89 9.36
N TYR A 145 10.38 -10.47 10.62
CA TYR A 145 9.73 -11.13 11.76
C TYR A 145 8.19 -11.06 11.73
N ILE A 146 7.62 -10.17 10.91
CA ILE A 146 6.19 -10.10 10.66
C ILE A 146 5.77 -11.13 9.63
N VAL A 147 6.64 -11.39 8.64
CA VAL A 147 6.40 -12.32 7.53
C VAL A 147 6.56 -13.77 7.96
N SER A 148 7.49 -14.05 8.89
CA SER A 148 7.79 -15.40 9.37
C SER A 148 6.82 -15.92 10.44
N ALA A 149 5.72 -15.21 10.69
CA ALA A 149 4.88 -15.38 11.87
C ALA A 149 3.60 -16.17 11.56
#